data_AF-A0A101EDJ5-F1
#
_entry.id   AF-A0A101EDJ5-F1
#
_cell.length_a   1.000
_cell.length_b   1.000
_cell.length_c   1.000
_cell.angle_alpha   90.00
_cell.angle_beta   90.00
_cell.angle_gamma   90.00
#
_symmetry.space_group_name_H-M   'P 1'
#
loop_
_entity.id
_entity.type
_entity.pdbx_description
1 polymer ?
#
loop_
_entity_poly.entity_id
_entity_poly.type
_entity_poly.pdbx_seq_one_letter_code
_entity_poly.pdbx_strand_id
1 'polypeptide(L)'
;MAGERPEIIPNRRGRRVTPSIVAFSKNGEILVGEPAKNQAILNPERTISSIKRYMGTNYKVEIDGKEFRPQDIAALIIRKLKEDAEEFLGERLTEAVITVPAYFSDSQRQA
;
A
#
# COMPACT_ATOMS: atom_id res chain seq x y z
N MET A 1 -2.64 -13.51 -26.29
CA MET A 1 -3.09 -13.50 -24.89
C MET A 1 -1.85 -13.62 -24.02
N ALA A 2 -1.59 -12.64 -23.16
CA ALA A 2 -0.62 -12.80 -22.08
C ALA A 2 -1.11 -13.97 -21.20
N GLY A 3 -0.28 -14.98 -20.97
CA GLY A 3 -0.74 -16.19 -20.27
C GLY A 3 0.29 -17.30 -20.11
N GLU A 4 1.39 -17.30 -20.88
CA GLU A 4 2.43 -18.32 -20.72
C GLU A 4 3.51 -17.96 -19.69
N ARG A 5 3.68 -16.67 -19.38
CA ARG A 5 4.72 -16.19 -18.46
C ARG A 5 4.21 -15.07 -17.56
N PRO A 6 4.58 -15.07 -16.27
CA PRO A 6 4.27 -13.95 -15.39
C PRO A 6 4.96 -12.68 -15.88
N GLU A 7 4.21 -11.58 -15.95
CA GLU A 7 4.70 -10.26 -16.31
C GLU A 7 4.62 -9.30 -15.12
N ILE A 8 5.58 -8.39 -15.02
CA ILE A 8 5.59 -7.34 -13.99
C ILE A 8 4.92 -6.09 -14.55
N ILE A 9 3.76 -5.75 -14.00
CA ILE A 9 3.04 -4.52 -14.35
C ILE A 9 3.73 -3.31 -13.71
N PRO A 10 4.14 -2.28 -14.48
CA PRO A 10 4.65 -1.04 -13.92
C PRO A 10 3.52 -0.20 -13.32
N ASN A 11 3.82 0.58 -12.29
CA ASN A 11 2.89 1.59 -11.79
C ASN A 11 2.72 2.75 -12.77
N ARG A 12 1.75 3.64 -12.52
CA ARG A 12 1.50 4.88 -13.29
C ARG A 12 2.75 5.76 -13.57
N ARG A 13 3.84 5.61 -12.82
CA ARG A 13 5.10 6.35 -13.02
C ARG A 13 6.15 5.56 -13.80
N GLY A 14 5.78 4.42 -14.40
CA GLY A 14 6.67 3.54 -15.16
C GLY A 14 7.65 2.73 -14.29
N ARG A 15 7.47 2.69 -12.96
CA ARG A 15 8.33 1.93 -12.06
C ARG A 15 7.73 0.55 -11.79
N ARG A 16 8.58 -0.47 -11.73
CA ARG A 16 8.20 -1.86 -11.39
C ARG A 16 7.96 -2.10 -9.90
N VAL A 17 8.26 -1.11 -9.06
CA VAL A 17 8.10 -1.17 -7.61
C VAL A 17 7.46 0.11 -7.13
N THR A 18 6.46 -0.04 -6.26
CA THR A 18 5.81 1.07 -5.56
C THR A 18 6.24 1.02 -4.10
N PRO A 19 6.83 2.10 -3.55
CA PRO A 19 7.18 2.16 -2.12
C PRO A 19 5.96 1.92 -1.22
N SER A 20 6.12 1.09 -0.18
CA SER A 20 5.08 0.86 0.83
C SER A 20 5.05 2.01 1.85
N ILE A 21 4.70 3.20 1.37
CA ILE A 21 4.65 4.45 2.13
C ILE A 21 3.33 5.14 1.82
N VAL A 22 2.65 5.59 2.87
CA VAL A 22 1.40 6.35 2.79
C VAL A 22 1.62 7.68 3.49
N ALA A 23 1.17 8.77 2.88
CA ALA A 23 1.19 10.08 3.51
C ALA A 23 -0.17 10.76 3.42
N PHE A 24 -0.56 11.41 4.50
CA PHE A 24 -1.75 12.23 4.56
C PHE A 24 -1.33 13.67 4.37
N SER A 25 -1.68 14.25 3.22
CA SER A 25 -1.41 15.65 2.93
C SER A 25 -2.30 16.56 3.78
N LYS A 26 -1.88 17.81 3.97
CA LYS A 26 -2.62 18.83 4.75
C LYS A 26 -3.95 19.22 4.08
N ASN A 27 -4.07 19.03 2.77
CA ASN A 27 -5.29 19.26 1.99
C ASN A 27 -6.28 18.08 2.05
N GLY A 28 -5.97 17.02 2.81
CA GLY A 28 -6.81 15.82 2.94
C GLY A 28 -6.56 14.75 1.88
N GLU A 29 -5.65 14.97 0.93
CA GLU A 29 -5.27 13.95 -0.04
C GLU A 29 -4.42 12.85 0.58
N ILE A 30 -4.68 11.60 0.16
CA ILE A 30 -3.85 10.44 0.53
C ILE A 30 -2.88 10.17 -0.61
N LEU A 31 -1.59 10.27 -0.29
CA LEU A 31 -0.49 9.96 -1.20
C LEU A 31 0.02 8.56 -0.89
N VAL A 32 0.31 7.78 -1.93
CA VAL A 32 0.85 6.42 -1.80
C VAL A 32 2.04 6.24 -2.74
N GLY A 33 3.11 5.62 -2.25
CA GLY A 33 4.29 5.32 -3.05
C GLY A 33 5.27 6.48 -3.14
N GLU A 34 5.78 6.75 -4.35
CA GLU A 34 6.78 7.79 -4.58
C GLU A 34 6.33 9.20 -4.13
N PRO A 35 5.08 9.66 -4.41
CA PRO A 35 4.62 10.95 -3.89
C PRO A 35 4.70 11.05 -2.36
N ALA A 36 4.32 9.99 -1.65
CA ALA A 36 4.42 9.94 -0.18
C ALA A 36 5.88 9.95 0.30
N LYS A 37 6.75 9.19 -0.39
CA LYS A 37 8.18 9.14 -0.11
C LYS A 37 8.86 10.51 -0.27
N ASN A 38 8.53 11.23 -1.34
CA ASN A 38 9.16 12.52 -1.68
C ASN A 38 8.93 13.59 -0.61
N GLN A 39 7.75 13.58 0.02
CA GLN A 39 7.39 14.55 1.04
C GLN A 39 7.64 14.08 2.48
N ALA A 40 8.17 12.86 2.68
CA ALA A 40 8.33 12.25 4.00
C ALA A 40 9.17 13.09 4.97
N ILE A 41 10.18 13.79 4.45
CA ILE A 41 11.05 14.67 5.26
C ILE A 41 10.32 15.93 5.72
N LEU A 42 9.47 16.48 4.86
CA LEU A 42 8.74 17.73 5.14
C LEU A 42 7.44 17.51 5.93
N ASN A 43 6.95 16.27 5.95
CA ASN A 43 5.70 15.88 6.60
C ASN A 43 5.84 14.56 7.38
N PRO A 44 6.79 14.46 8.32
CA PRO A 44 7.12 13.18 8.98
C PRO A 44 5.96 12.63 9.80
N GLU A 45 5.28 13.48 10.56
CA GLU A 45 4.17 13.11 11.46
C GLU A 45 2.97 12.50 10.71
N ARG A 46 2.79 12.86 9.43
CA ARG A 46 1.67 12.37 8.61
C ARG A 46 2.13 11.39 7.54
N THR A 47 3.34 10.83 7.68
CA THR A 47 3.90 9.86 6.73
C THR A 47 4.19 8.54 7.42
N ILE A 48 3.49 7.50 6.98
CA ILE A 48 3.57 6.16 7.53
C ILE A 48 4.40 5.29 6.59
N SER A 49 5.42 4.65 7.15
CA SER A 49 6.25 3.66 6.46
C SER A 49 6.35 2.38 7.28
N SER A 50 6.82 1.30 6.65
CA SER A 50 7.10 0.02 7.34
C SER A 50 5.91 -0.60 8.07
N ILE A 51 4.67 -0.27 7.66
CA ILE A 51 3.47 -0.70 8.39
C ILE A 51 3.32 -2.23 8.48
N LYS A 52 3.87 -2.97 7.50
CA LYS A 52 3.89 -4.44 7.50
C LYS A 52 4.53 -5.05 8.75
N ARG A 53 5.43 -4.32 9.44
CA ARG A 53 6.06 -4.76 10.69
C ARG A 53 5.07 -4.85 11.87
N TYR A 54 3.94 -4.16 11.78
CA TYR A 54 2.93 -4.07 12.83
C TYR A 54 1.67 -4.89 12.53
N MET A 55 1.63 -5.63 11.41
CA MET A 55 0.48 -6.48 11.05
C MET A 55 0.20 -7.50 12.14
N GLY A 56 -1.08 -7.72 12.43
CA GLY A 56 -1.56 -8.63 13.47
C GLY A 56 -1.29 -8.16 14.91
N THR A 57 -0.94 -6.89 15.11
CA THR A 57 -0.78 -6.27 16.44
C THR A 57 -1.87 -5.24 16.72
N ASN A 58 -1.95 -4.76 17.96
CA ASN A 58 -2.86 -3.67 18.36
C ASN A 58 -2.29 -2.26 18.07
N TYR A 59 -1.23 -2.17 17.26
CA TYR A 59 -0.66 -0.89 16.87
C TYR A 59 -1.71 -0.03 16.16
N LYS A 60 -1.66 1.27 16.40
CA LYS A 60 -2.51 2.26 15.74
C LYS A 60 -1.69 3.48 15.38
N VAL A 61 -2.04 4.09 14.26
CA VAL A 61 -1.54 5.40 13.86
C VAL A 61 -2.70 6.38 13.95
N GLU A 62 -2.51 7.50 14.63
CA GLU A 62 -3.49 8.58 14.67
C GLU A 62 -3.10 9.67 13.67
N ILE A 63 -4.05 10.05 12.80
CA ILE A 63 -3.89 11.14 11.84
C ILE A 63 -5.16 11.99 11.90
N ASP A 64 -5.01 13.29 12.20
CA ASP A 64 -6.11 14.25 12.29
C ASP A 64 -7.28 13.76 13.18
N GLY A 65 -6.96 13.14 14.32
CA GLY A 65 -7.95 12.60 15.26
C GLY A 65 -8.65 11.31 14.79
N LYS A 66 -8.17 10.68 13.72
CA LYS A 66 -8.65 9.37 13.25
C LYS A 66 -7.59 8.30 13.49
N GLU A 67 -8.01 7.20 14.10
CA GLU A 67 -7.15 6.04 14.28
C GLU A 67 -7.19 5.12 13.06
N PHE A 68 -6.01 4.67 12.63
CA PHE A 68 -5.81 3.70 11.56
C PHE A 68 -5.03 2.49 12.09
N ARG A 69 -5.51 1.29 11.81
CA ARG A 69 -4.78 0.05 12.09
C ARG A 69 -3.82 -0.26 10.94
N PRO A 70 -2.82 -1.13 11.16
CA PRO A 70 -1.90 -1.59 10.13
C PRO A 70 -2.58 -2.05 8.84
N GLN A 71 -3.63 -2.86 8.96
CA GLN A 71 -4.44 -3.33 7.84
C GLN A 71 -5.15 -2.20 7.07
N ASP A 72 -5.55 -1.12 7.74
CA ASP A 72 -6.20 0.02 7.08
C ASP A 72 -5.21 0.78 6.19
N ILE A 73 -3.98 0.97 6.67
CA ILE A 73 -2.89 1.59 5.89
C ILE A 73 -2.42 0.64 4.76
N ALA A 74 -2.31 -0.66 5.03
CA ALA A 74 -1.95 -1.65 4.02
C ALA A 74 -2.99 -1.69 2.89
N ALA A 75 -4.28 -1.55 3.22
CA ALA A 75 -5.35 -1.48 2.23
C ALA A 75 -5.20 -0.27 1.28
N LEU A 76 -4.72 0.89 1.75
CA LEU A 76 -4.44 2.04 0.88
C LEU A 76 -3.33 1.73 -0.13
N ILE A 77 -2.30 0.97 0.28
CA ILE A 77 -1.22 0.53 -0.60
C ILE A 77 -1.75 -0.47 -1.65
N ILE A 78 -2.54 -1.46 -1.22
CA ILE A 78 -3.09 -2.49 -2.11
C ILE A 78 -4.07 -1.87 -3.12
N ARG A 79 -4.92 -0.93 -2.70
CA ARG A 79 -5.81 -0.18 -3.60
C ARG A 79 -5.04 0.54 -4.69
N LYS A 80 -3.93 1.20 -4.35
CA LYS A 80 -3.07 1.86 -5.33
C LYS A 80 -2.48 0.88 -6.35
N LEU A 81 -2.02 -0.29 -5.90
CA LEU A 81 -1.50 -1.33 -6.79
C LEU A 81 -2.59 -1.89 -7.72
N LYS A 82 -3.78 -2.09 -7.18
CA LYS A 82 -4.95 -2.50 -7.95
C LYS A 82 -5.29 -1.47 -9.02
N GLU A 83 -5.40 -0.19 -8.67
CA GLU A 83 -5.69 0.89 -9.62
C GLU A 83 -4.65 0.97 -10.74
N ASP A 84 -3.37 0.81 -10.40
CA ASP A 84 -2.29 0.79 -11.39
C ASP A 84 -2.42 -0.39 -12.35
N ALA A 85 -2.80 -1.56 -11.83
CA ALA A 85 -2.98 -2.77 -12.64
C ALA A 85 -4.26 -2.71 -13.50
N GLU A 86 -5.37 -2.21 -12.96
CA GLU A 86 -6.63 -2.01 -13.68
C GLU A 86 -6.45 -1.03 -14.85
N GLU A 87 -5.72 0.05 -14.64
CA GLU A 87 -5.41 1.02 -15.71
C GLU A 87 -4.52 0.42 -16.80
N PHE A 88 -3.51 -0.36 -16.42
CA PHE A 88 -2.63 -1.02 -17.38
C PHE A 88 -3.35 -2.06 -18.23
N LEU A 89 -4.24 -2.85 -17.61
CA LEU A 89 -4.99 -3.92 -18.27
C LEU A 89 -6.24 -3.42 -18.99
N GLY A 90 -6.76 -2.25 -18.61
CA GLY A 90 -7.98 -1.68 -19.15
C GLY A 90 -9.26 -2.37 -18.65
N GLU A 91 -9.19 -3.13 -17.56
CA GLU A 91 -10.31 -3.88 -16.99
C GLU A 91 -10.31 -3.85 -15.46
N ARG A 92 -11.43 -4.23 -14.86
CA ARG A 92 -11.60 -4.25 -13.39
C ARG A 92 -11.08 -5.56 -12.81
N LEU A 93 -10.25 -5.47 -11.77
CA LEU A 93 -9.71 -6.60 -11.04
C LEU A 93 -10.48 -6.82 -9.74
N THR A 94 -10.92 -8.05 -9.49
CA THR A 94 -11.70 -8.42 -8.30
C THR A 94 -10.95 -9.36 -7.37
N GLU A 95 -9.93 -10.05 -7.87
CA GLU A 95 -9.22 -11.10 -7.15
C GLU A 95 -7.71 -10.86 -7.19
N ALA A 96 -7.02 -11.24 -6.12
CA ALA A 96 -5.56 -11.13 -6.04
C ALA A 96 -4.99 -12.18 -5.08
N VAL A 97 -3.76 -12.60 -5.34
CA VAL A 97 -2.94 -13.40 -4.42
C VAL A 97 -1.90 -12.48 -3.78
N ILE A 98 -1.89 -12.39 -2.45
CA ILE A 98 -1.00 -11.51 -1.69
C ILE A 98 0.01 -12.35 -0.92
N THR A 99 1.29 -11.98 -1.02
CA THR A 99 2.37 -12.70 -0.34
C THR A 99 2.57 -12.22 1.11
N VAL A 100 2.82 -13.16 2.00
CA VAL A 100 3.14 -12.93 3.42
C VAL A 100 4.43 -13.67 3.78
N PRO A 101 5.23 -13.17 4.74
CA PRO A 101 6.43 -13.86 5.18
C PRO A 101 6.12 -15.26 5.74
N ALA A 102 7.02 -16.23 5.52
CA ALA A 102 6.81 -17.61 5.94
C ALA A 102 6.62 -17.77 7.46
N TYR A 103 7.19 -16.86 8.26
CA TYR A 103 7.15 -16.87 9.73
C TYR A 103 5.95 -16.12 10.32
N PHE A 104 5.05 -15.55 9.51
CA PHE A 104 3.86 -14.87 10.03
C PHE A 104 2.91 -15.88 10.71
N SER A 105 2.40 -15.51 11.89
CA SER A 105 1.34 -16.25 12.59
C SER A 105 0.02 -16.16 11.83
N ASP A 106 -0.94 -17.03 12.15
CA ASP A 106 -2.27 -17.01 11.51
C ASP A 106 -2.98 -15.66 11.68
N SER A 107 -2.87 -15.04 12.84
CA SER A 107 -3.42 -13.69 13.09
C SER A 107 -2.81 -12.63 12.16
N GLN A 108 -1.52 -12.73 11.83
CA GLN A 108 -0.85 -11.82 10.90
C GLN A 108 -1.17 -12.12 9.44
N ARG A 109 -1.56 -13.36 9.13
CA ARG A 109 -2.00 -13.78 7.78
C ARG A 109 -3.45 -13.40 7.51
N GLN A 110 -4.30 -13.40 8.53
CA GLN A 110 -5.73 -13.07 8.44
C GLN A 110 -6.04 -11.58 8.51
N ALA A 111 -5.18 -10.79 9.15
CA ALA A 111 -5.32 -9.33 9.29
C ALA A 111 -5.14 -8.59 7.96
#